data_AF-A0A3N5Q0J4-F1
#
_entry.id   AF-A0A3N5Q0J4-F1
#
_cell.length_a   1.000
_cell.length_b   1.000
_cell.length_c   1.000
_cell.angle_alpha   90.00
_cell.angle_beta   90.00
_cell.angle_gamma   90.00
#
_symmetry.space_group_name_H-M   'P 1'
#
loop_
_entity.id
_entity.type
_entity.pdbx_description
1 polymer ?
#
loop_
_entity_poly.entity_id
_entity_poly.type
_entity_poly.pdbx_seq_one_letter_code
_entity_poly.pdbx_strand_id
1 'polypeptide(L)'
;MASEPVDFSSGAAPDPHGADVIPIVSPTVVAFIGRTERGPLNEPVAVKSFEEFSRIFGGHTSFSFVSMAVQHFFWHGGEAAVIVRVANRATRATLDIPAGRGETLRLQARQPGSREHLRVSVDYDRVERTPDKFNLVIQRVSRAGSQLVDDQELFDGLSMDPTDERFIVDALHDSELVRLVGPLPSYRPAATAPAHPGQPIPYITVKLAGSDGEALTDYDVIGSNAEGTGLFALDRCERIDLVCVPSPPERDLGSTSFLAATRYCERRRALLVWDPPWAWTSADSAVLALRASGQASRHALTYFPRVRPRGDLGRYASGIPACGVVAGMLSRCDQGGVWHRMPPVDTTLKGGLAPLA
;
A
#
# COMPACT_ATOMS: atom_id res chain seq x y z
N MET A 1 -7.95 14.71 11.75
CA MET A 1 -7.88 15.62 10.58
C MET A 1 -8.34 14.84 9.38
N ALA A 2 -9.39 15.29 8.70
CA ALA A 2 -9.81 14.64 7.45
C ALA A 2 -8.74 14.97 6.40
N SER A 3 -7.99 13.96 5.98
CA SER A 3 -7.16 14.03 4.77
C SER A 3 -8.05 14.53 3.63
N GLU A 4 -7.55 15.46 2.80
CA GLU A 4 -8.23 15.85 1.57
C GLU A 4 -8.66 14.59 0.78
N PRO A 5 -9.86 14.58 0.18
CA PRO A 5 -10.31 13.42 -0.55
C PRO A 5 -9.33 13.11 -1.67
N VAL A 6 -9.03 11.82 -1.85
CA VAL A 6 -8.14 11.38 -2.92
C VAL A 6 -8.84 11.64 -4.25
N ASP A 7 -8.35 12.65 -4.96
CA ASP A 7 -8.92 13.14 -6.21
C ASP A 7 -7.95 12.95 -7.40
N PHE A 8 -8.48 12.45 -8.51
CA PHE A 8 -7.76 12.28 -9.77
C PHE A 8 -8.14 13.36 -10.80
N SER A 9 -9.02 14.30 -10.45
CA SER A 9 -9.54 15.32 -11.36
C SER A 9 -8.57 16.48 -11.62
N SER A 10 -7.59 16.73 -10.74
CA SER A 10 -6.70 17.91 -10.78
C SER A 10 -5.43 17.78 -11.63
N GLY A 11 -5.39 16.82 -12.56
CA GLY A 11 -4.17 16.48 -13.32
C GLY A 11 -3.84 17.32 -14.56
N ALA A 12 -4.65 18.30 -14.95
CA ALA A 12 -4.32 19.16 -16.09
C ALA A 12 -3.21 20.15 -15.68
N ALA A 13 -2.08 20.16 -16.39
CA ALA A 13 -1.07 21.20 -16.22
C ALA A 13 -1.73 22.58 -16.40
N PRO A 14 -1.46 23.57 -15.54
CA PRO A 14 -2.08 24.88 -15.66
C PRO A 14 -1.70 25.49 -17.01
N ASP A 15 -2.71 25.75 -17.85
CA ASP A 15 -2.57 26.57 -19.05
C ASP A 15 -2.03 27.95 -18.61
N PRO A 16 -1.01 28.53 -19.28
CA PRO A 16 -0.56 29.89 -19.00
C PRO A 16 -1.67 30.96 -19.07
N HIS A 17 -2.88 30.61 -19.51
CA HIS A 17 -4.07 31.48 -19.53
C HIS A 17 -5.12 31.24 -18.42
N GLY A 18 -4.86 30.41 -17.40
CA GLY A 18 -5.62 30.43 -16.14
C GLY A 18 -7.06 29.90 -16.19
N ALA A 19 -7.38 29.01 -17.14
CA ALA A 19 -8.64 28.27 -17.12
C ALA A 19 -8.36 26.80 -16.78
N ASP A 20 -9.04 26.27 -15.76
CA ASP A 20 -9.09 24.82 -15.52
C ASP A 20 -9.72 24.17 -16.76
N VAL A 21 -8.90 23.40 -17.49
CA VAL A 21 -9.36 22.64 -18.65
C VAL A 21 -10.27 21.53 -18.14
N ILE A 22 -11.57 21.62 -18.43
CA ILE A 22 -12.53 20.55 -18.13
C ILE A 22 -12.16 19.34 -19.00
N PRO A 23 -11.71 18.22 -18.42
CA PRO A 23 -11.37 17.05 -19.20
C PRO A 23 -12.63 16.50 -19.88
N ILE A 24 -12.53 16.23 -21.19
CA ILE A 24 -13.63 15.69 -22.00
C ILE A 24 -14.05 14.29 -21.50
N VAL A 25 -13.12 13.54 -20.89
CA VAL A 25 -13.35 12.25 -20.24
C VAL A 25 -12.50 12.18 -18.97
N SER A 26 -13.12 11.87 -17.83
CA SER A 26 -12.37 11.54 -16.60
C SER A 26 -11.89 10.10 -16.66
N PRO A 27 -10.65 9.80 -16.22
CA PRO A 27 -10.14 8.43 -16.23
C PRO A 27 -10.98 7.54 -15.29
N THR A 28 -11.18 6.29 -15.69
CA THR A 28 -11.76 5.25 -14.83
C THR A 28 -10.82 4.97 -13.66
N VAL A 29 -11.31 5.18 -12.44
CA VAL A 29 -10.53 5.00 -11.21
C VAL A 29 -10.71 3.58 -10.69
N VAL A 30 -9.62 2.83 -10.60
CA VAL A 30 -9.63 1.42 -10.19
C VAL A 30 -9.01 1.25 -8.81
N ALA A 31 -9.77 0.74 -7.84
CA ALA A 31 -9.27 0.37 -6.53
C ALA A 31 -8.65 -1.04 -6.54
N PHE A 32 -7.47 -1.19 -5.95
CA PHE A 32 -6.84 -2.48 -5.66
C PHE A 32 -6.68 -2.64 -4.15
N ILE A 33 -7.30 -3.68 -3.60
CA ILE A 33 -7.24 -4.00 -2.17
C ILE A 33 -6.45 -5.29 -1.97
N GLY A 34 -5.46 -5.26 -1.08
CA GLY A 34 -4.74 -6.47 -0.67
C GLY A 34 -3.43 -6.17 0.04
N ARG A 35 -2.59 -7.19 0.20
CA ARG A 35 -1.29 -7.04 0.85
C ARG A 35 -0.28 -6.41 -0.12
N THR A 36 0.56 -5.53 0.40
CA THR A 36 1.73 -5.00 -0.31
C THR A 36 2.97 -5.15 0.57
N GLU A 37 4.13 -5.04 -0.05
CA GLU A 37 5.43 -5.17 0.61
C GLU A 37 5.62 -4.12 1.72
N ARG A 38 5.27 -2.88 1.44
CA ARG A 38 5.32 -1.74 2.37
C ARG A 38 4.21 -0.74 2.04
N GLY A 39 4.25 0.42 2.70
CA GLY A 39 3.36 1.55 2.43
C GLY A 39 2.24 1.71 3.46
N PRO A 40 1.45 2.79 3.35
CA PRO A 40 0.40 3.13 4.31
C PRO A 40 -0.64 2.03 4.47
N LEU A 41 -0.90 1.59 5.71
CA LEU A 41 -1.89 0.55 6.01
C LEU A 41 -3.29 1.15 6.17
N ASN A 42 -4.29 0.59 5.47
CA ASN A 42 -5.70 1.03 5.51
C ASN A 42 -5.92 2.50 5.10
N GLU A 43 -4.99 3.04 4.32
CA GLU A 43 -5.09 4.38 3.75
C GLU A 43 -5.14 4.25 2.23
N PRO A 44 -6.15 4.84 1.57
CA PRO A 44 -6.20 4.83 0.12
C PRO A 44 -5.13 5.77 -0.43
N VAL A 45 -4.29 5.27 -1.32
CA VAL A 45 -3.26 6.07 -1.98
C VAL A 45 -3.48 6.04 -3.48
N ALA A 46 -3.63 7.22 -4.08
CA ALA A 46 -3.66 7.38 -5.52
C ALA A 46 -2.29 7.13 -6.14
N VAL A 47 -2.27 6.38 -7.24
CA VAL A 47 -1.10 6.20 -8.09
C VAL A 47 -1.50 6.30 -9.55
N LYS A 48 -0.66 6.95 -10.36
CA LYS A 48 -0.86 7.13 -11.81
C LYS A 48 0.08 6.28 -12.66
N SER A 49 0.99 5.54 -12.03
CA SER A 49 1.89 4.61 -12.71
C SER A 49 2.34 3.46 -11.81
N PHE A 50 2.87 2.40 -12.43
CA PHE A 50 3.48 1.30 -11.68
C PHE A 50 4.80 1.70 -10.98
N GLU A 51 5.51 2.70 -11.50
CA GLU A 51 6.71 3.23 -10.85
C GLU A 51 6.36 3.94 -9.55
N GLU A 52 5.31 4.76 -9.56
CA GLU A 52 4.77 5.40 -8.36
C GLU A 52 4.28 4.38 -7.34
N PHE A 53 3.52 3.36 -7.80
CA PHE A 53 3.15 2.22 -6.98
C PHE A 53 4.38 1.58 -6.33
N SER A 54 5.42 1.26 -7.12
CA SER A 54 6.60 0.55 -6.62
C SER A 54 7.38 1.37 -5.61
N ARG A 55 7.44 2.69 -5.80
CA ARG A 55 8.05 3.62 -4.86
C ARG A 55 7.33 3.62 -3.51
N ILE A 56 6.00 3.60 -3.48
CA ILE A 56 5.22 3.70 -2.22
C ILE A 56 5.02 2.33 -1.57
N PHE A 57 4.64 1.32 -2.35
CA PHE A 57 4.16 0.02 -1.87
C PHE A 57 5.16 -1.12 -2.03
N GLY A 58 6.29 -0.88 -2.70
CA GLY A 58 7.30 -1.89 -3.01
C GLY A 58 6.97 -2.74 -4.23
N GLY A 59 7.75 -3.81 -4.44
CA GLY A 59 7.72 -4.60 -5.66
C GLY A 59 6.83 -5.85 -5.61
N HIS A 60 7.21 -6.84 -6.42
CA HIS A 60 6.54 -8.14 -6.44
C HIS A 60 6.87 -8.97 -5.19
N THR A 61 5.83 -9.48 -4.53
CA THR A 61 5.95 -10.38 -3.39
C THR A 61 5.35 -11.74 -3.71
N SER A 62 5.78 -12.78 -2.99
CA SER A 62 5.23 -14.14 -3.16
C SER A 62 3.85 -14.29 -2.52
N PHE A 63 3.51 -13.46 -1.54
CA PHE A 63 2.29 -13.58 -0.74
C PHE A 63 1.12 -12.72 -1.25
N SER A 64 1.31 -11.98 -2.35
CA SER A 64 0.28 -11.08 -2.89
C SER A 64 0.43 -10.88 -4.39
N PHE A 65 -0.71 -10.82 -5.08
CA PHE A 65 -0.77 -10.46 -6.49
C PHE A 65 -1.13 -9.00 -6.75
N VAL A 66 -1.28 -8.15 -5.72
CA VAL A 66 -1.65 -6.73 -5.90
C VAL A 66 -0.68 -6.01 -6.83
N SER A 67 0.64 -6.11 -6.59
CA SER A 67 1.61 -5.42 -7.43
C SER A 67 1.61 -5.92 -8.88
N MET A 68 1.35 -7.21 -9.12
CA MET A 68 1.20 -7.74 -10.49
C MET A 68 -0.10 -7.24 -11.13
N ALA A 69 -1.21 -7.23 -10.40
CA ALA A 69 -2.48 -6.72 -10.90
C ALA A 69 -2.38 -5.22 -11.27
N VAL A 70 -1.73 -4.41 -10.43
CA VAL A 70 -1.50 -2.98 -10.69
C VAL A 70 -0.57 -2.79 -11.89
N GLN A 71 0.52 -3.56 -11.99
CA GLN A 71 1.40 -3.51 -13.16
C GLN A 71 0.64 -3.85 -14.45
N HIS A 72 -0.14 -4.93 -14.42
CA HIS A 72 -0.95 -5.35 -15.56
C HIS A 72 -2.01 -4.30 -15.91
N PHE A 73 -2.64 -3.67 -14.93
CA PHE A 73 -3.58 -2.57 -15.14
C PHE A 73 -2.97 -1.44 -15.97
N PHE A 74 -1.81 -0.93 -15.56
CA PHE A 74 -1.14 0.15 -16.29
C PHE A 74 -0.66 -0.29 -17.68
N TRP A 75 -0.13 -1.51 -17.82
CA TRP A 75 0.23 -2.04 -19.15
C TRP A 75 -0.97 -2.10 -20.10
N HIS A 76 -2.16 -2.37 -19.58
CA HIS A 76 -3.39 -2.46 -20.37
C HIS A 76 -4.16 -1.13 -20.47
N GLY A 77 -3.52 0.01 -20.17
CA GLY A 77 -4.09 1.34 -20.43
C GLY A 77 -4.93 1.90 -19.30
N GLY A 78 -4.81 1.35 -18.09
CA GLY A 78 -5.26 2.04 -16.89
C GLY A 78 -4.44 3.31 -16.63
N GLU A 79 -5.09 4.35 -16.10
CA GLU A 79 -4.45 5.67 -15.85
C GLU A 79 -4.52 6.10 -14.38
N ALA A 80 -5.55 5.67 -13.65
CA ALA A 80 -5.79 6.06 -12.27
C ALA A 80 -6.10 4.83 -11.41
N ALA A 81 -5.24 4.56 -10.43
CA ALA A 81 -5.45 3.48 -9.46
C ALA A 81 -5.41 4.00 -8.03
N VAL A 82 -6.30 3.48 -7.19
CA VAL A 82 -6.24 3.65 -5.73
C VAL A 82 -5.80 2.34 -5.11
N ILE A 83 -4.79 2.40 -4.26
CA ILE A 83 -4.29 1.23 -3.55
C ILE A 83 -4.72 1.31 -2.10
N VAL A 84 -5.34 0.24 -1.59
CA VAL A 84 -5.59 0.07 -0.16
C VAL A 84 -4.82 -1.15 0.32
N ARG A 85 -3.72 -0.91 1.03
CA ARG A 85 -2.96 -1.97 1.68
C ARG A 85 -3.71 -2.45 2.91
N VAL A 86 -4.00 -3.74 2.97
CA VAL A 86 -4.55 -4.42 4.14
C VAL A 86 -3.57 -5.48 4.63
N ALA A 87 -3.64 -5.81 5.92
CA ALA A 87 -2.80 -6.85 6.53
C ALA A 87 -3.50 -7.50 7.71
N ASN A 88 -3.26 -8.81 7.88
CA ASN A 88 -3.73 -9.57 9.03
C ASN A 88 -2.57 -9.80 10.01
N ARG A 89 -2.70 -9.35 11.26
CA ARG A 89 -1.71 -9.55 12.33
C ARG A 89 -0.27 -9.12 11.98
N ALA A 90 -0.10 -8.14 11.09
CA ALA A 90 1.21 -7.59 10.79
C ALA A 90 1.78 -6.83 11.99
N THR A 91 3.07 -7.00 12.25
CA THR A 91 3.75 -6.38 13.41
C THR A 91 4.70 -5.28 12.96
N ARG A 92 4.93 -4.31 13.85
CA ARG A 92 5.75 -3.13 13.61
C ARG A 92 7.13 -3.33 14.21
N ALA A 93 8.17 -2.88 13.50
CA ALA A 93 9.52 -2.88 14.03
C ALA A 93 9.63 -1.94 15.25
N THR A 94 10.44 -2.30 16.25
CA THR A 94 10.70 -1.46 17.42
C THR A 94 12.18 -1.17 17.59
N LEU A 95 12.49 0.07 17.98
CA LEU A 95 13.82 0.56 18.31
C LEU A 95 13.83 0.94 19.78
N ASP A 96 14.82 0.43 20.51
CA ASP A 96 15.05 0.80 21.92
C ASP A 96 16.32 1.65 21.97
N ILE A 97 16.16 2.95 22.16
CA ILE A 97 17.26 3.91 22.27
C ILE A 97 17.64 4.02 23.75
N PRO A 98 18.89 3.70 24.15
CA PRO A 98 19.31 3.82 25.54
C PRO A 98 19.16 5.26 26.05
N ALA A 99 18.72 5.41 27.29
CA ALA A 99 18.69 6.67 28.03
C ALA A 99 19.41 6.51 29.38
N GLY A 100 19.49 7.60 30.15
CA GLY A 100 20.14 7.60 31.47
C GLY A 100 19.56 6.54 32.43
N ARG A 101 20.41 6.02 33.32
CA ARG A 101 20.05 5.08 34.40
C ARG A 101 19.35 3.78 33.96
N GLY A 102 19.63 3.32 32.74
CA GLY A 102 19.08 2.05 32.21
C GLY A 102 17.66 2.17 31.67
N GLU A 103 17.12 3.39 31.59
CA GLU A 103 15.86 3.68 30.90
C GLU A 103 16.05 3.64 29.38
N THR A 104 14.96 3.53 28.62
CA THR A 104 15.01 3.55 27.16
C THR A 104 13.90 4.43 26.59
N LEU A 105 14.23 5.15 25.52
CA LEU A 105 13.25 5.76 24.65
C LEU A 105 12.87 4.74 23.58
N ARG A 106 11.60 4.30 23.58
CA ARG A 106 11.13 3.31 22.60
C ARG A 106 10.40 3.98 21.44
N LEU A 107 10.89 3.69 20.24
CA LEU A 107 10.25 4.07 19.00
C LEU A 107 9.68 2.81 18.32
N GLN A 108 8.60 2.97 17.59
CA GLN A 108 7.99 1.93 16.78
C GLN A 108 7.76 2.45 15.37
N ALA A 109 7.97 1.61 14.35
CA ALA A 109 7.71 1.96 12.97
C ALA A 109 6.24 2.40 12.75
N ARG A 110 6.08 3.47 11.97
CA ARG A 110 4.77 4.03 11.58
C ARG A 110 3.97 3.14 10.68
N GLN A 111 4.61 2.23 9.95
CA GLN A 111 3.95 1.18 9.19
C GLN A 111 4.38 -0.20 9.71
N PRO A 112 3.52 -1.23 9.66
CA PRO A 112 3.94 -2.60 9.90
C PRO A 112 4.57 -3.20 8.65
N GLY A 113 5.42 -4.21 8.84
CA GLY A 113 6.04 -4.95 7.75
C GLY A 113 7.43 -5.45 8.07
N SER A 114 7.86 -6.48 7.36
CA SER A 114 9.20 -7.08 7.47
C SER A 114 10.30 -6.18 6.91
N ARG A 115 9.94 -5.21 6.06
CA ARG A 115 10.86 -4.31 5.36
C ARG A 115 11.05 -2.95 6.01
N GLU A 116 10.55 -2.75 7.22
CA GLU A 116 10.81 -1.57 8.03
C GLU A 116 12.20 -1.66 8.67
N HIS A 117 13.24 -1.58 7.83
CA HIS A 117 14.63 -1.60 8.24
C HIS A 117 15.04 -0.20 8.70
N LEU A 118 14.66 0.14 9.92
CA LEU A 118 14.95 1.44 10.52
C LEU A 118 16.27 1.44 11.28
N ARG A 119 16.92 2.58 11.32
CA ARG A 119 18.08 2.84 12.18
C ARG A 119 18.07 4.28 12.65
N VAL A 120 18.62 4.54 13.82
CA VAL A 120 18.61 5.86 14.43
C VAL A 120 19.98 6.23 14.98
N SER A 121 20.30 7.52 14.94
CA SER A 121 21.47 8.08 15.64
C SER A 121 21.04 9.26 16.49
N VAL A 122 21.73 9.43 17.61
CA VAL A 122 21.51 10.51 18.56
C VAL A 122 22.83 11.25 18.74
N ASP A 123 22.80 12.56 18.64
CA ASP A 123 23.97 13.39 18.92
C ASP A 123 23.58 14.64 19.71
N TYR A 124 24.58 15.33 20.23
CA TYR A 124 24.41 16.57 20.98
C TYR A 124 25.15 17.73 20.29
N ASP A 125 25.48 17.58 19.01
CA ASP A 125 26.28 18.55 18.29
C ASP A 125 25.47 19.82 18.04
N ARG A 126 26.06 20.97 18.38
CA ARG A 126 25.43 22.29 18.21
C ARG A 126 24.07 22.44 18.93
N VAL A 127 23.77 21.57 19.90
CA VAL A 127 22.62 21.69 20.78
C VAL A 127 22.97 22.54 21.99
N GLU A 128 21.99 23.26 22.53
CA GLU A 128 22.11 23.95 23.82
C GLU A 128 22.61 22.96 24.89
N ARG A 129 23.53 23.39 25.76
CA ARG A 129 24.18 22.51 26.75
C ARG A 129 23.27 22.23 27.96
N THR A 130 22.07 21.74 27.70
CA THR A 130 21.10 21.32 28.70
C THR A 130 21.01 19.78 28.74
N PRO A 131 20.63 19.18 29.89
CA PRO A 131 20.60 17.73 30.05
C PRO A 131 19.42 17.04 29.35
N ASP A 132 18.48 17.81 28.80
CA ASP A 132 17.21 17.38 28.22
C ASP A 132 17.19 17.45 26.68
N LYS A 133 18.08 18.23 26.05
CA LYS A 133 18.07 18.45 24.59
C LYS A 133 18.99 17.53 23.80
N PHE A 134 18.61 17.14 22.59
CA PHE A 134 19.40 16.25 21.71
C PHE A 134 18.93 16.35 20.25
N ASN A 135 19.76 15.89 19.32
CA ASN A 135 19.37 15.67 17.92
C ASN A 135 19.04 14.20 17.69
N LEU A 136 18.09 13.93 16.78
CA LEU A 136 17.70 12.59 16.38
C LEU A 136 17.64 12.50 14.86
N VAL A 137 18.39 11.55 14.31
CA VAL A 137 18.30 11.16 12.90
C VAL A 137 17.62 9.80 12.84
N ILE A 138 16.59 9.67 12.01
CA ILE A 138 15.92 8.40 11.73
C ILE A 138 16.05 8.11 10.25
N GLN A 139 16.48 6.90 9.91
CA GLN A 139 16.64 6.46 8.52
C GLN A 139 15.94 5.12 8.30
N ARG A 140 15.31 4.98 7.13
CA ARG A 140 14.95 3.69 6.55
C ARG A 140 16.00 3.31 5.52
N VAL A 141 16.51 2.08 5.59
CA VAL A 141 17.49 1.55 4.64
C VAL A 141 16.90 0.43 3.78
N SER A 142 17.44 0.22 2.59
CA SER A 142 16.87 -0.73 1.61
C SER A 142 16.82 -2.18 2.08
N ARG A 143 17.74 -2.58 2.98
CA ARG A 143 17.76 -3.88 3.65
C ARG A 143 18.53 -3.78 4.96
N ALA A 144 18.31 -4.70 5.89
CA ALA A 144 19.09 -4.78 7.11
C ALA A 144 20.61 -4.81 6.81
N GLY A 145 21.37 -3.89 7.43
CA GLY A 145 22.82 -3.75 7.22
C GLY A 145 23.25 -2.97 5.96
N SER A 146 22.29 -2.53 5.13
CA SER A 146 22.58 -1.65 3.98
C SER A 146 23.04 -0.27 4.42
N GLN A 147 23.85 0.38 3.58
CA GLN A 147 24.17 1.81 3.70
C GLN A 147 23.34 2.66 2.74
N LEU A 148 22.56 2.04 1.85
CA LEU A 148 21.64 2.76 0.97
C LEU A 148 20.42 3.20 1.79
N VAL A 149 20.27 4.51 1.94
CA VAL A 149 19.15 5.15 2.63
C VAL A 149 18.03 5.38 1.64
N ASP A 150 16.84 4.87 1.97
CA ASP A 150 15.62 5.09 1.19
C ASP A 150 14.91 6.37 1.63
N ASP A 151 14.78 6.56 2.95
CA ASP A 151 14.10 7.69 3.57
C ASP A 151 14.89 8.18 4.80
N GLN A 152 14.88 9.48 5.09
CA GLN A 152 15.52 10.08 6.26
C GLN A 152 14.69 11.22 6.85
N GLU A 153 14.57 11.22 8.16
CA GLU A 153 14.05 12.34 8.95
C GLU A 153 15.13 12.84 9.91
N LEU A 154 15.23 14.18 10.03
CA LEU A 154 16.15 14.86 10.91
C LEU A 154 15.34 15.72 11.90
N PHE A 155 15.62 15.55 13.18
CA PHE A 155 15.02 16.32 14.26
C PHE A 155 16.12 16.98 15.07
N ASP A 156 16.25 18.30 14.92
CA ASP A 156 17.26 19.09 15.62
C ASP A 156 16.70 19.66 16.92
N GLY A 157 17.48 19.58 17.99
CA GLY A 157 17.18 20.21 19.27
C GLY A 157 15.89 19.73 19.96
N LEU A 158 15.55 18.45 19.79
CA LEU A 158 14.46 17.81 20.53
C LEU A 158 14.69 17.94 22.04
N SER A 159 13.63 18.17 22.80
CA SER A 159 13.65 18.25 24.26
C SER A 159 12.80 17.15 24.92
N MET A 160 13.26 16.69 26.08
CA MET A 160 12.48 15.84 27.00
C MET A 160 11.59 16.64 27.95
N ASP A 161 11.71 17.98 27.98
CA ASP A 161 10.87 18.86 28.80
C ASP A 161 9.51 19.11 28.13
N PRO A 162 8.37 18.78 28.77
CA PRO A 162 7.04 19.03 28.22
C PRO A 162 6.69 20.50 27.98
N THR A 163 7.48 21.44 28.50
CA THR A 163 7.26 22.89 28.35
C THR A 163 8.05 23.51 27.21
N ASP A 164 9.00 22.76 26.61
CA ASP A 164 9.80 23.23 25.48
C ASP A 164 9.03 23.08 24.16
N GLU A 165 9.19 24.05 23.25
CA GLU A 165 8.52 24.03 21.94
C GLU A 165 8.94 22.84 21.06
N ARG A 166 10.10 22.25 21.33
CA ARG A 166 10.63 21.06 20.64
C ARG A 166 10.44 19.79 21.46
N PHE A 167 9.40 19.74 22.30
CA PHE A 167 9.07 18.54 23.05
C PHE A 167 8.91 17.33 22.12
N ILE A 168 9.57 16.24 22.48
CA ILE A 168 9.71 15.05 21.63
C ILE A 168 8.37 14.45 21.18
N VAL A 169 7.34 14.50 22.04
CA VAL A 169 6.02 13.92 21.73
C VAL A 169 5.37 14.64 20.56
N ASP A 170 5.42 15.97 20.59
CA ASP A 170 4.81 16.81 19.55
C ASP A 170 5.66 16.77 18.28
N ALA A 171 6.99 16.81 18.41
CA ALA A 171 7.90 16.73 17.27
C ALA A 171 7.78 15.39 16.49
N LEU A 172 7.64 14.26 17.19
CA LEU A 172 7.49 12.94 16.55
C LEU A 172 6.04 12.59 16.21
N HIS A 173 5.07 13.46 16.54
CA HIS A 173 3.67 13.27 16.16
C HIS A 173 3.49 13.24 14.63
N ASP A 174 4.28 14.03 13.91
CA ASP A 174 4.21 14.15 12.44
C ASP A 174 5.30 13.35 11.72
N SER A 175 6.04 12.49 12.44
CA SER A 175 7.00 11.57 11.82
C SER A 175 6.28 10.53 10.95
N GLU A 176 6.77 10.34 9.73
CA GLU A 176 6.30 9.34 8.75
C GLU A 176 7.01 7.99 8.94
N LEU A 177 8.18 7.98 9.58
CA LEU A 177 8.94 6.75 9.83
C LEU A 177 8.61 6.09 11.17
N VAL A 178 8.44 6.85 12.24
CA VAL A 178 8.31 6.31 13.61
C VAL A 178 7.24 7.00 14.44
N ARG A 179 6.85 6.34 15.53
CA ARG A 179 6.04 6.90 16.61
C ARG A 179 6.63 6.51 17.95
N LEU A 180 6.41 7.37 18.94
CA LEU A 180 6.73 7.07 20.34
C LEU A 180 5.77 6.01 20.88
N VAL A 181 6.30 5.06 21.65
CA VAL A 181 5.49 4.06 22.35
C VAL A 181 6.07 3.79 23.74
N GLY A 182 5.19 3.53 24.70
CA GLY A 182 5.60 3.30 26.09
C GLY A 182 5.90 4.61 26.85
N PRO A 183 6.41 4.51 28.10
CA PRO A 183 6.72 5.67 28.91
C PRO A 183 7.95 6.42 28.36
N LEU A 184 7.95 7.74 28.47
CA LEU A 184 9.15 8.54 28.20
C LEU A 184 10.17 8.34 29.33
N PRO A 185 11.47 8.25 29.00
CA PRO A 185 12.52 8.23 30.01
C PRO A 185 12.65 9.59 30.70
N SER A 186 13.15 9.59 31.93
CA SER A 186 13.43 10.78 32.73
C SER A 186 14.69 11.53 32.28
N TYR A 187 15.50 10.91 31.43
CA TYR A 187 16.74 11.45 30.88
C TYR A 187 16.67 11.47 29.36
N ARG A 188 17.35 12.43 28.73
CA ARG A 188 17.50 12.41 27.27
C ARG A 188 18.16 11.11 26.79
N PRO A 189 17.86 10.66 25.56
CA PRO A 189 18.52 9.52 24.96
C PRO A 189 20.03 9.71 24.88
N ALA A 190 20.79 8.64 25.10
CA ALA A 190 22.24 8.63 25.07
C ALA A 190 22.75 8.82 23.63
N ALA A 191 23.71 9.73 23.46
CA ALA A 191 24.38 9.94 22.18
C ALA A 191 25.00 8.64 21.66
N THR A 192 24.77 8.37 20.38
CA THR A 192 25.48 7.32 19.65
C THR A 192 26.92 7.77 19.44
N ALA A 193 27.85 7.08 20.08
CA ALA A 193 29.28 7.39 19.98
C ALA A 193 30.05 6.21 19.37
N PRO A 194 31.06 6.47 18.53
CA PRO A 194 31.94 5.40 18.04
C PRO A 194 32.75 4.80 19.18
N ALA A 195 33.08 3.50 19.07
CA ALA A 195 33.88 2.82 20.07
C ALA A 195 35.32 3.37 20.14
N HIS A 196 35.84 3.88 19.03
CA HIS A 196 37.19 4.45 18.93
C HIS A 196 37.19 5.74 18.10
N PRO A 197 38.10 6.70 18.40
CA PRO A 197 38.28 7.89 17.59
C PRO A 197 38.55 7.56 16.11
N GLY A 198 37.90 8.30 15.20
CA GLY A 198 38.07 8.13 13.75
C GLY A 198 37.18 7.07 13.11
N GLN A 199 36.39 6.32 13.90
CA GLN A 199 35.36 5.43 13.36
C GLN A 199 34.07 6.18 13.03
N PRO A 200 33.28 5.73 12.04
CA PRO A 200 31.94 6.27 11.79
C PRO A 200 31.04 6.15 13.02
N ILE A 201 30.17 7.14 13.21
CA ILE A 201 29.15 7.09 14.27
C ILE A 201 28.22 5.89 13.99
N PRO A 202 28.06 4.98 14.96
CA PRO A 202 27.20 3.81 14.78
C PRO A 202 25.73 4.24 14.85
N TYR A 203 24.87 3.49 14.16
CA TYR A 203 23.43 3.60 14.31
C TYR A 203 22.91 2.53 15.26
N ILE A 204 21.88 2.87 16.03
CA ILE A 204 21.04 1.92 16.76
C ILE A 204 20.05 1.33 15.75
N THR A 205 20.06 0.01 15.62
CA THR A 205 19.18 -0.72 14.70
C THR A 205 17.97 -1.30 15.43
N VAL A 206 16.98 -1.74 14.66
CA VAL A 206 15.77 -2.38 15.16
C VAL A 206 16.08 -3.51 16.16
N LYS A 207 15.43 -3.46 17.33
CA LYS A 207 15.51 -4.47 18.38
C LYS A 207 14.60 -5.66 18.09
N LEU A 208 13.37 -5.41 17.66
CA LEU A 208 12.40 -6.42 17.25
C LEU A 208 11.91 -6.08 15.83
N ALA A 209 12.15 -6.98 14.89
CA ALA A 209 11.72 -6.80 13.50
C ALA A 209 10.18 -6.83 13.38
N GLY A 210 9.65 -6.03 12.46
CA GLY A 210 8.26 -6.15 12.04
C GLY A 210 8.03 -7.40 11.20
N SER A 211 6.77 -7.71 10.95
CA SER A 211 6.37 -8.83 10.08
C SER A 211 5.24 -8.41 9.16
N ASP A 212 5.15 -9.05 7.99
CA ASP A 212 4.06 -8.80 7.03
C ASP A 212 2.75 -9.46 7.45
N GLY A 213 2.74 -10.17 8.58
CA GLY A 213 1.59 -10.87 9.12
C GLY A 213 1.22 -12.16 8.40
N GLU A 214 0.00 -12.61 8.67
CA GLU A 214 -0.57 -13.85 8.16
C GLU A 214 -1.32 -13.62 6.82
N ALA A 215 -1.86 -14.70 6.25
CA ALA A 215 -2.80 -14.59 5.13
C ALA A 215 -4.02 -13.75 5.55
N LEU A 216 -4.55 -12.94 4.63
CA LEU A 216 -5.76 -12.17 4.90
C LEU A 216 -6.92 -13.11 5.23
N THR A 217 -7.89 -12.60 6.00
CA THR A 217 -9.24 -13.16 6.19
C THR A 217 -10.26 -12.33 5.41
N ASP A 218 -11.54 -12.72 5.44
CA ASP A 218 -12.60 -11.92 4.81
C ASP A 218 -12.77 -10.58 5.53
N TYR A 219 -12.61 -10.59 6.86
CA TYR A 219 -12.74 -9.40 7.68
C TYR A 219 -11.63 -8.38 7.43
N ASP A 220 -10.43 -8.80 7.03
CA ASP A 220 -9.35 -7.87 6.68
C ASP A 220 -9.62 -7.15 5.35
N VAL A 221 -10.24 -7.84 4.39
CA VAL A 221 -10.62 -7.25 3.09
C VAL A 221 -11.82 -6.32 3.27
N ILE A 222 -12.84 -6.76 4.03
CA ILE A 222 -14.02 -5.95 4.32
C ILE A 222 -13.64 -4.74 5.18
N GLY A 223 -12.84 -4.96 6.22
CA GLY A 223 -12.45 -3.95 7.19
C GLY A 223 -13.59 -3.48 8.09
N SER A 224 -13.37 -2.33 8.72
CA SER A 224 -14.31 -1.66 9.63
C SER A 224 -14.78 -0.35 9.01
N ASN A 225 -16.10 -0.18 8.94
CA ASN A 225 -16.72 1.07 8.49
C ASN A 225 -16.44 2.22 9.45
N ALA A 226 -16.38 1.96 10.76
CA ALA A 226 -16.13 3.00 11.77
C ALA A 226 -14.68 3.50 11.74
N GLU A 227 -13.73 2.61 11.47
CA GLU A 227 -12.31 2.95 11.41
C GLU A 227 -11.86 3.35 9.99
N GLY A 228 -12.70 3.12 8.97
CA GLY A 228 -12.37 3.36 7.56
C GLY A 228 -11.22 2.48 7.09
N THR A 229 -11.32 1.17 7.33
CA THR A 229 -10.30 0.18 6.94
C THR A 229 -10.81 -0.78 5.88
N GLY A 230 -9.91 -1.51 5.22
CA GLY A 230 -10.27 -2.43 4.13
C GLY A 230 -11.07 -1.75 3.03
N LEU A 231 -12.19 -2.36 2.63
CA LEU A 231 -13.11 -1.83 1.63
C LEU A 231 -13.65 -0.44 1.98
N PHE A 232 -13.88 -0.15 3.26
CA PHE A 232 -14.40 1.14 3.71
C PHE A 232 -13.34 2.26 3.72
N ALA A 233 -12.06 1.93 3.56
CA ALA A 233 -11.02 2.95 3.37
C ALA A 233 -11.28 3.79 2.10
N LEU A 234 -11.93 3.18 1.09
CA LEU A 234 -12.30 3.83 -0.18
C LEU A 234 -13.36 4.93 -0.03
N ASP A 235 -13.98 5.09 1.14
CA ASP A 235 -14.91 6.19 1.40
C ASP A 235 -14.21 7.55 1.50
N ARG A 236 -12.88 7.57 1.64
CA ARG A 236 -12.05 8.79 1.53
C ARG A 236 -11.74 9.18 0.08
N CYS A 237 -12.08 8.34 -0.89
CA CYS A 237 -11.94 8.65 -2.31
C CYS A 237 -13.25 9.25 -2.81
N GLU A 238 -13.19 10.29 -3.64
CA GLU A 238 -14.40 10.87 -4.20
C GLU A 238 -15.11 9.88 -5.14
N ARG A 239 -14.32 9.28 -6.04
CA ARG A 239 -14.79 8.38 -7.09
C ARG A 239 -13.98 7.09 -7.14
N ILE A 240 -14.69 5.96 -7.26
CA ILE A 240 -14.15 4.64 -7.56
C ILE A 240 -15.11 3.99 -8.56
N ASP A 241 -14.61 3.57 -9.72
CA ASP A 241 -15.42 2.98 -10.78
C ASP A 241 -15.33 1.44 -10.74
N LEU A 242 -14.12 0.90 -10.52
CA LEU A 242 -13.86 -0.53 -10.44
C LEU A 242 -13.16 -0.88 -9.12
N VAL A 243 -13.49 -2.04 -8.55
CA VAL A 243 -12.80 -2.60 -7.37
C VAL A 243 -12.23 -3.97 -7.73
N CYS A 244 -10.95 -4.15 -7.45
CA CYS A 244 -10.20 -5.39 -7.64
C CYS A 244 -9.66 -5.88 -6.29
N VAL A 245 -9.84 -7.18 -6.01
CA VAL A 245 -9.24 -7.83 -4.84
C VAL A 245 -8.42 -9.03 -5.33
N PRO A 246 -7.14 -8.83 -5.71
CA PRO A 246 -6.30 -9.89 -6.26
C PRO A 246 -5.99 -10.96 -5.21
N SER A 247 -6.48 -12.19 -5.44
CA SER A 247 -6.34 -13.27 -4.46
C SER A 247 -5.26 -14.32 -4.85
N PRO A 248 -4.41 -14.77 -3.90
CA PRO A 248 -3.37 -15.78 -4.14
C PRO A 248 -3.94 -17.22 -4.25
N PRO A 249 -3.18 -18.23 -4.71
CA PRO A 249 -3.70 -19.58 -4.98
C PRO A 249 -4.24 -20.28 -3.73
N GLU A 250 -3.70 -19.94 -2.57
CA GLU A 250 -4.11 -20.51 -1.29
C GLU A 250 -5.47 -20.00 -0.83
N ARG A 251 -6.04 -18.97 -1.50
CA ARG A 251 -7.26 -18.32 -1.05
C ARG A 251 -8.01 -17.60 -2.16
N ASP A 252 -9.27 -17.96 -2.37
CA ASP A 252 -10.21 -17.17 -3.17
C ASP A 252 -10.87 -16.04 -2.36
N LEU A 253 -11.53 -15.11 -3.06
CA LEU A 253 -12.39 -14.13 -2.40
C LEU A 253 -13.58 -14.86 -1.74
N GLY A 254 -13.66 -14.83 -0.40
CA GLY A 254 -14.70 -15.55 0.33
C GLY A 254 -16.09 -14.96 0.11
N SER A 255 -17.14 -15.76 0.31
CA SER A 255 -18.54 -15.37 0.09
C SER A 255 -18.95 -14.11 0.86
N THR A 256 -18.43 -13.94 2.08
CA THR A 256 -18.70 -12.77 2.92
C THR A 256 -18.07 -11.51 2.32
N SER A 257 -16.81 -11.62 1.88
CA SER A 257 -16.11 -10.53 1.17
C SER A 257 -16.80 -10.19 -0.14
N PHE A 258 -17.23 -11.19 -0.91
CA PHE A 258 -17.97 -10.99 -2.16
C PHE A 258 -19.28 -10.24 -1.93
N LEU A 259 -20.07 -10.65 -0.93
CA LEU A 259 -21.34 -9.97 -0.59
C LEU A 259 -21.09 -8.52 -0.14
N ALA A 260 -20.11 -8.29 0.72
CA ALA A 260 -19.77 -6.96 1.19
C ALA A 260 -19.26 -6.05 0.05
N ALA A 261 -18.35 -6.57 -0.78
CA ALA A 261 -17.81 -5.86 -1.94
C ALA A 261 -18.89 -5.49 -2.96
N THR A 262 -19.80 -6.41 -3.28
CA THR A 262 -20.90 -6.13 -4.21
C THR A 262 -21.91 -5.13 -3.66
N ARG A 263 -22.21 -5.17 -2.35
CA ARG A 263 -23.05 -4.15 -1.69
C ARG A 263 -22.37 -2.79 -1.63
N TYR A 264 -21.06 -2.75 -1.41
CA TYR A 264 -20.28 -1.51 -1.49
C TYR A 264 -20.33 -0.92 -2.89
N CYS A 265 -20.07 -1.75 -3.91
CA CYS A 265 -20.12 -1.36 -5.32
C CYS A 265 -21.52 -0.88 -5.72
N GLU A 266 -22.59 -1.52 -5.24
CA GLU A 266 -23.97 -1.07 -5.44
C GLU A 266 -24.20 0.36 -4.92
N ARG A 267 -23.77 0.66 -3.68
CA ARG A 267 -23.94 1.99 -3.08
C ARG A 267 -23.09 3.05 -3.77
N ARG A 268 -21.87 2.70 -4.19
CA ARG A 268 -20.91 3.61 -4.82
C ARG A 268 -21.07 3.71 -6.34
N ARG A 269 -21.98 2.91 -6.93
CA ARG A 269 -22.16 2.76 -8.38
C ARG A 269 -20.87 2.30 -9.09
N ALA A 270 -20.10 1.46 -8.42
CA ALA A 270 -18.90 0.81 -8.94
C ALA A 270 -19.22 -0.62 -9.42
N LEU A 271 -18.23 -1.29 -10.01
CA LEU A 271 -18.25 -2.71 -10.35
C LEU A 271 -17.08 -3.45 -9.67
N LEU A 272 -17.38 -4.60 -9.07
CA LEU A 272 -16.37 -5.55 -8.61
C LEU A 272 -15.84 -6.36 -9.79
N VAL A 273 -14.53 -6.30 -10.04
CA VAL A 273 -13.82 -7.23 -10.93
C VAL A 273 -13.41 -8.44 -10.10
N TRP A 274 -14.27 -9.45 -10.09
CA TRP A 274 -14.10 -10.65 -9.29
C TRP A 274 -13.20 -11.66 -10.00
N ASP A 275 -12.03 -11.92 -9.41
CA ASP A 275 -11.12 -12.94 -9.89
C ASP A 275 -11.76 -14.33 -9.83
N PRO A 276 -11.68 -15.13 -10.92
CA PRO A 276 -12.29 -16.44 -11.00
C PRO A 276 -11.66 -17.39 -9.97
N PRO A 277 -12.43 -18.08 -9.12
CA PRO A 277 -11.90 -19.07 -8.18
C PRO A 277 -10.82 -19.99 -8.77
N TRP A 278 -9.75 -20.30 -8.02
CA TRP A 278 -8.65 -21.13 -8.53
C TRP A 278 -9.08 -22.56 -8.92
N ALA A 279 -10.24 -23.01 -8.43
CA ALA A 279 -10.84 -24.28 -8.84
C ALA A 279 -11.44 -24.26 -10.27
N TRP A 280 -11.60 -23.10 -10.90
CA TRP A 280 -12.09 -22.99 -12.26
C TRP A 280 -10.95 -23.28 -13.24
N THR A 281 -11.00 -24.44 -13.88
CA THR A 281 -9.96 -24.93 -14.80
C THR A 281 -10.40 -24.92 -16.26
N SER A 282 -11.68 -24.73 -16.53
CA SER A 282 -12.25 -24.58 -17.87
C SER A 282 -13.43 -23.61 -17.88
N ALA A 283 -13.78 -23.08 -19.05
CA ALA A 283 -14.95 -22.22 -19.22
C ALA A 283 -16.24 -22.91 -18.75
N ASP A 284 -16.39 -24.21 -19.05
CA ASP A 284 -17.55 -25.00 -18.61
C ASP A 284 -17.61 -25.14 -17.09
N SER A 285 -16.45 -25.40 -16.44
CA SER A 285 -16.37 -25.49 -14.98
C SER A 285 -16.73 -24.16 -14.32
N ALA A 286 -16.30 -23.04 -14.90
CA ALA A 286 -16.61 -21.70 -14.41
C ALA A 286 -18.11 -21.41 -14.50
N VAL A 287 -18.73 -21.66 -15.66
CA VAL A 287 -20.18 -21.45 -15.85
C VAL A 287 -21.00 -22.33 -14.92
N LEU A 288 -20.61 -23.60 -14.75
CA LEU A 288 -21.31 -24.53 -13.86
C LEU A 288 -21.17 -24.11 -12.39
N ALA A 289 -19.96 -23.75 -11.96
CA ALA A 289 -19.70 -23.29 -10.60
C ALA A 289 -20.45 -21.99 -10.27
N LEU A 290 -20.52 -21.04 -11.19
CA LEU A 290 -21.32 -19.81 -11.05
C LEU A 290 -22.80 -20.10 -10.84
N ARG A 291 -23.36 -21.03 -11.63
CA ARG A 291 -24.76 -21.45 -11.48
C ARG A 291 -25.02 -22.14 -10.15
N ALA A 292 -24.05 -22.91 -9.66
CA ALA A 292 -24.16 -23.64 -8.40
C ALA A 292 -23.93 -22.78 -7.15
N SER A 293 -23.04 -21.78 -7.22
CA SER A 293 -22.67 -20.95 -6.06
C SER A 293 -23.77 -19.98 -5.63
N GLY A 294 -24.65 -19.58 -6.56
CA GLY A 294 -25.65 -18.53 -6.33
C GLY A 294 -25.04 -17.14 -6.12
N GLN A 295 -23.73 -16.99 -6.29
CA GLN A 295 -23.03 -15.70 -6.20
C GLN A 295 -23.29 -14.90 -7.48
N ALA A 296 -24.34 -14.11 -7.46
CA ALA A 296 -24.74 -13.26 -8.57
C ALA A 296 -24.96 -11.82 -8.08
N SER A 297 -24.48 -10.85 -8.84
CA SER A 297 -24.73 -9.43 -8.61
C SER A 297 -24.66 -8.67 -9.93
N ARG A 298 -25.52 -7.66 -10.08
CA ARG A 298 -25.42 -6.68 -11.19
C ARG A 298 -24.21 -5.74 -11.05
N HIS A 299 -23.57 -5.76 -9.89
CA HIS A 299 -22.39 -4.95 -9.55
C HIS A 299 -21.10 -5.79 -9.47
N ALA A 300 -21.07 -6.96 -10.09
CA ALA A 300 -19.89 -7.79 -10.23
C ALA A 300 -19.75 -8.31 -11.66
N LEU A 301 -18.51 -8.41 -12.12
CA LEU A 301 -18.14 -9.14 -13.32
C LEU A 301 -17.01 -10.11 -12.98
N THR A 302 -16.95 -11.22 -13.69
CA THR A 302 -15.84 -12.17 -13.64
C THR A 302 -15.41 -12.52 -15.06
N TYR A 303 -14.29 -13.20 -15.19
CA TYR A 303 -13.67 -13.51 -16.47
C TYR A 303 -13.01 -14.89 -16.40
N PHE A 304 -12.74 -15.47 -17.56
CA PHE A 304 -11.98 -16.70 -17.69
C PHE A 304 -11.19 -16.67 -19.01
N PRO A 305 -9.95 -17.19 -19.08
CA PRO A 305 -9.17 -17.77 -17.98
C PRO A 305 -8.34 -16.73 -17.21
N ARG A 306 -7.58 -17.22 -16.22
CA ARG A 306 -6.43 -16.50 -15.64
C ARG A 306 -5.31 -16.33 -16.68
N VAL A 307 -4.29 -15.54 -16.36
CA VAL A 307 -3.16 -15.26 -17.27
C VAL A 307 -1.84 -15.80 -16.72
N ARG A 308 -0.84 -15.96 -17.58
CA ARG A 308 0.53 -16.31 -17.19
C ARG A 308 1.56 -15.61 -18.09
N PRO A 309 2.80 -15.37 -17.64
CA PRO A 309 3.87 -14.91 -18.51
C PRO A 309 4.22 -15.97 -19.57
N ARG A 310 4.61 -15.52 -20.77
CA ARG A 310 5.21 -16.37 -21.80
C ARG A 310 6.66 -16.68 -21.38
N GLY A 311 6.98 -17.96 -21.22
CA GLY A 311 8.36 -18.44 -21.07
C GLY A 311 8.78 -18.87 -19.66
N ASP A 312 8.18 -18.35 -18.58
CA ASP A 312 8.47 -18.78 -17.21
C ASP A 312 7.29 -19.57 -16.61
N LEU A 313 7.45 -20.90 -16.59
CA LEU A 313 6.45 -21.85 -16.11
C LEU A 313 6.55 -22.13 -14.61
N GLY A 314 7.66 -21.76 -13.95
CA GLY A 314 7.98 -22.26 -12.61
C GLY A 314 7.32 -21.47 -11.50
N ARG A 315 7.40 -20.13 -11.56
CA ARG A 315 6.95 -19.26 -10.46
C ARG A 315 5.43 -19.06 -10.41
N TYR A 316 4.76 -19.17 -11.55
CA TYR A 316 3.32 -18.92 -11.70
C TYR A 316 2.62 -20.07 -12.43
N ALA A 317 2.98 -21.32 -12.09
CA ALA A 317 2.45 -22.52 -12.74
C ALA A 317 0.91 -22.57 -12.72
N SER A 318 0.30 -22.16 -11.61
CA SER A 318 -1.16 -22.09 -11.46
C SER A 318 -1.80 -20.87 -12.15
N GLY A 319 -0.99 -19.95 -12.68
CA GLY A 319 -1.42 -18.66 -13.25
C GLY A 319 -1.35 -17.49 -12.28
N ILE A 320 -1.81 -16.34 -12.78
CA ILE A 320 -1.87 -15.04 -12.10
C ILE A 320 -3.31 -14.51 -12.27
N PRO A 321 -3.90 -13.87 -11.24
CA PRO A 321 -5.14 -13.13 -11.42
C PRO A 321 -5.02 -12.07 -12.52
N ALA A 322 -6.02 -12.00 -13.38
CA ALA A 322 -6.13 -11.05 -14.48
C ALA A 322 -7.10 -9.89 -14.20
N CYS A 323 -7.58 -9.66 -12.95
CA CYS A 323 -8.42 -8.50 -12.64
C CYS A 323 -7.78 -7.18 -13.08
N GLY A 324 -6.46 -7.02 -12.89
CA GLY A 324 -5.71 -5.86 -13.38
C GLY A 324 -5.75 -5.72 -14.91
N VAL A 325 -5.58 -6.82 -15.64
CA VAL A 325 -5.68 -6.85 -17.12
C VAL A 325 -7.08 -6.40 -17.56
N VAL A 326 -8.12 -7.02 -16.98
CA VAL A 326 -9.52 -6.74 -17.32
C VAL A 326 -9.89 -5.30 -16.97
N ALA A 327 -9.52 -4.83 -15.78
CA ALA A 327 -9.77 -3.46 -15.35
C ALA A 327 -9.05 -2.43 -16.25
N GLY A 328 -7.82 -2.73 -16.70
CA GLY A 328 -7.09 -1.86 -17.62
C GLY A 328 -7.74 -1.82 -19.01
N MET A 329 -8.17 -2.97 -19.53
CA MET A 329 -8.92 -3.05 -20.79
C MET A 329 -10.24 -2.28 -20.72
N LEU A 330 -11.00 -2.42 -19.63
CA LEU A 330 -12.24 -1.67 -19.39
C LEU A 330 -11.98 -0.16 -19.32
N SER A 331 -10.97 0.25 -18.54
CA SER A 331 -10.60 1.66 -18.39
C SER A 331 -10.22 2.29 -19.73
N ARG A 332 -9.49 1.55 -20.57
CA ARG A 332 -9.14 2.00 -21.93
C ARG A 332 -10.35 2.12 -22.84
N CYS A 333 -11.37 1.26 -22.68
CA CYS A 333 -12.60 1.37 -23.44
C CYS A 333 -13.41 2.63 -23.05
N ASP A 334 -13.42 2.98 -21.75
CA ASP A 334 -14.12 4.17 -21.26
C ASP A 334 -13.52 5.48 -21.81
N GLN A 335 -12.24 5.49 -22.20
CA GLN A 335 -11.60 6.63 -22.88
C GLN A 335 -12.26 6.97 -24.23
N GLY A 336 -12.84 5.98 -24.91
CA GLY A 336 -13.62 6.20 -26.12
C GLY A 336 -14.96 6.91 -25.87
N GLY A 337 -15.39 7.02 -24.61
CA GLY A 337 -16.69 7.56 -24.23
C GLY A 337 -17.84 6.55 -24.36
N VAL A 338 -18.99 6.92 -23.78
CA VAL A 338 -20.18 6.07 -23.53
C VAL A 338 -20.75 5.39 -24.80
N TRP A 339 -20.41 5.88 -25.99
CA TRP A 339 -21.00 5.46 -27.27
C TRP A 339 -20.14 4.52 -28.12
N HIS A 340 -18.97 4.09 -27.64
CA HIS A 340 -18.10 3.19 -28.40
C HIS A 340 -18.26 1.72 -27.97
N ARG A 341 -18.49 0.84 -28.96
CA ARG A 341 -18.42 -0.61 -28.77
C ARG A 341 -16.96 -1.02 -28.62
N MET A 342 -16.67 -1.94 -27.68
CA MET A 342 -15.31 -2.50 -27.54
C MET A 342 -14.75 -2.98 -28.89
N PRO A 343 -13.68 -2.36 -29.41
CA PRO A 343 -12.98 -2.84 -30.59
C PRO A 343 -12.30 -4.20 -30.32
N PRO A 344 -12.26 -5.14 -31.28
CA PRO A 344 -11.56 -6.42 -31.12
C PRO A 344 -10.05 -6.32 -30.85
N VAL A 345 -9.43 -5.19 -31.23
CA VAL A 345 -8.01 -4.91 -31.00
C VAL A 345 -7.74 -4.61 -29.51
N ASP A 346 -8.77 -4.27 -28.74
CA ASP A 346 -8.61 -3.87 -27.34
C ASP A 346 -8.48 -5.03 -26.34
N THR A 347 -8.58 -6.27 -26.80
CA THR A 347 -8.44 -7.46 -25.94
C THR A 347 -7.06 -8.14 -26.04
N THR A 348 -6.07 -7.52 -26.70
CA THR A 348 -4.72 -8.08 -26.77
C THR A 348 -4.03 -8.05 -25.41
N LEU A 349 -3.53 -9.21 -24.96
CA LEU A 349 -2.71 -9.32 -23.76
C LEU A 349 -1.31 -8.75 -24.01
N LYS A 350 -0.92 -7.76 -23.19
CA LYS A 350 0.39 -7.11 -23.20
C LYS A 350 1.33 -7.74 -22.15
N GLY A 351 2.57 -7.26 -22.08
CA GLY A 351 3.55 -7.74 -21.08
C GLY A 351 4.00 -9.18 -21.29
N GLY A 352 3.86 -9.69 -22.52
CA GLY A 352 4.15 -11.10 -22.82
C GLY A 352 3.22 -12.07 -22.10
N LEU A 353 2.02 -11.64 -21.69
CA LEU A 353 1.05 -12.54 -21.08
C LEU A 353 0.38 -13.46 -22.11
N ALA A 354 -0.08 -14.61 -21.64
CA ALA A 354 -0.90 -15.55 -22.37
C ALA A 354 -2.02 -16.08 -21.46
N PRO A 355 -3.16 -16.52 -22.03
CA PRO A 355 -4.18 -17.23 -21.28
C PRO A 355 -3.59 -18.50 -20.64
N LEU A 356 -3.97 -18.79 -19.40
CA LEU A 356 -3.75 -20.10 -18.78
C LEU A 356 -4.88 -21.03 -19.26
N ALA A 357 -4.60 -21.82 -20.29
CA ALA A 357 -5.56 -22.73 -20.91
C ALA A 357 -5.92 -23.91 -20.01
#